data_AF-A0A023AXW2-F1
#
_entry.id   AF-A0A023AXW2-F1
#
_cell.length_a   1.000
_cell.length_b   1.000
_cell.length_c   1.000
_cell.angle_alpha   90.00
_cell.angle_beta   90.00
_cell.angle_gamma   90.00
#
_symmetry.space_group_name_H-M   'P 1'
#
loop_
_entity.id
_entity.type
_entity.pdbx_description
1 polymer ?
#
loop_
_entity_poly.entity_id
_entity_poly.type
_entity_poly.pdbx_seq_one_letter_code
_entity_poly.pdbx_strand_id
1 'polypeptide(L)'
;MRGFTASDAQEVSPLLSVLTGVTFDVGSPGEEICASLVEVRPVLDRRLTAPCGVPPAMPNCVRLGLDGHDKISPKFLLTIALQTVDQMLKNEGTLFSPEQIQLLSKEEGPTVCLDLEGADKYDDAKTAADEPERAKMAQDIFLRWFKDGRVGGKYKSSREENGDVLAVLEKPWATVSEFREALVKVYSTYEPSGDYVSGVWKGICRPVLVQGWKVPKVAVGPAFEGKVCPRCEPGPLVSLPTPPSRLFESVARRERTGSYGLESFVPDNHHVPLNEWVVEGFNEVFTMDEEWPVSEVLTGAWGYNVDRMSRTVQDEADKQGVICTPFPWQCTWKPSTPSGRRPDGFLELSQKDAAAIVQAEMDEHIKYWRVLNLGDMVKSYRLTPHLVYELETQADKLVKEARLVEEITDKDGHAERLAPNEPRDLNKFNKPSNDGWYIGSYAQVYVVLEFKEDGTASGLRVATVPMCLNAKSANEAKRKQELFWNQVRRDAGSEGAFKYSLEKR
;
A
#
# COMPACT_ATOMS: atom_id res chain seq x y z
N MET A 1 -24.53 -48.35 -41.97
CA MET A 1 -25.25 -48.29 -40.68
C MET A 1 -24.61 -47.14 -39.90
N ARG A 2 -25.22 -45.94 -39.80
CA ARG A 2 -26.24 -45.50 -38.79
C ARG A 2 -25.78 -45.82 -37.35
N GLY A 3 -25.71 -44.91 -36.37
CA GLY A 3 -26.06 -43.48 -36.19
C GLY A 3 -25.28 -42.90 -34.98
N PHE A 4 -25.07 -41.58 -34.83
CA PHE A 4 -25.92 -40.63 -34.07
C PHE A 4 -26.76 -41.30 -32.96
N THR A 5 -26.64 -40.92 -31.67
CA THR A 5 -27.08 -39.62 -31.11
C THR A 5 -26.27 -39.15 -29.88
N ALA A 6 -26.23 -37.82 -29.73
CA ALA A 6 -25.75 -37.05 -28.59
C ALA A 6 -26.61 -37.23 -27.31
N SER A 7 -26.02 -36.97 -26.15
CA SER A 7 -26.66 -36.22 -25.06
C SER A 7 -25.59 -35.67 -24.11
N ASP A 8 -25.36 -34.36 -24.21
CA ASP A 8 -25.31 -33.41 -23.11
C ASP A 8 -24.93 -33.95 -21.72
N ALA A 9 -23.67 -33.73 -21.37
CA ALA A 9 -23.31 -33.20 -20.06
C ALA A 9 -22.11 -32.28 -20.28
N GLN A 10 -22.39 -30.98 -20.26
CA GLN A 10 -21.39 -29.93 -20.24
C GLN A 10 -20.39 -30.22 -19.11
N GLU A 11 -19.16 -30.59 -19.47
CA GLU A 11 -18.02 -30.38 -18.59
C GLU A 11 -17.83 -28.87 -18.46
N VAL A 12 -18.55 -28.30 -17.51
CA VAL A 12 -18.38 -26.91 -17.10
C VAL A 12 -17.01 -26.82 -16.44
N SER A 13 -16.09 -26.22 -17.19
CA SER A 13 -14.70 -26.01 -16.81
C SER A 13 -14.57 -25.31 -15.45
N PRO A 14 -13.59 -25.70 -14.61
CA PRO A 14 -13.19 -24.98 -13.40
C PRO A 14 -12.79 -23.51 -13.64
N LEU A 15 -12.75 -23.07 -14.91
CA LEU A 15 -12.68 -21.67 -15.36
C LEU A 15 -13.68 -20.76 -14.62
N LEU A 16 -14.84 -21.27 -14.22
CA LEU A 16 -15.91 -20.41 -13.68
C LEU A 16 -15.61 -19.81 -12.30
N SER A 17 -14.83 -20.49 -11.43
CA SER A 17 -14.41 -19.90 -10.15
C SER A 17 -13.25 -18.90 -10.29
N VAL A 18 -12.49 -18.99 -11.39
CA VAL A 18 -11.42 -18.05 -11.76
C VAL A 18 -12.00 -16.82 -12.50
N LEU A 19 -13.10 -17.02 -13.25
CA LEU A 19 -13.78 -15.99 -14.04
C LEU A 19 -14.72 -15.08 -13.23
N THR A 20 -15.20 -15.52 -12.07
CA THR A 20 -16.09 -14.71 -11.21
C THR A 20 -15.32 -13.91 -10.15
N GLY A 21 -14.13 -13.40 -10.47
CA GLY A 21 -13.35 -12.52 -9.60
C GLY A 21 -14.20 -11.35 -9.08
N VAL A 22 -14.83 -11.56 -7.93
CA VAL A 22 -15.68 -10.62 -7.20
C VAL A 22 -14.99 -10.36 -5.88
N THR A 23 -14.12 -9.34 -5.88
CA THR A 23 -14.04 -8.25 -4.89
C THR A 23 -12.81 -7.44 -5.26
N PHE A 24 -13.04 -6.44 -6.12
CA PHE A 24 -12.07 -5.37 -6.29
C PHE A 24 -12.11 -4.57 -4.99
N ASP A 25 -11.02 -4.59 -4.24
CA ASP A 25 -10.82 -4.06 -2.88
C ASP A 25 -11.33 -4.93 -1.73
N VAL A 26 -10.39 -5.60 -1.07
CA VAL A 26 -10.62 -6.58 -0.01
C VAL A 26 -10.35 -5.92 1.33
N GLY A 27 -11.37 -5.24 1.84
CA GLY A 27 -11.30 -4.46 3.07
C GLY A 27 -11.68 -5.24 4.33
N SER A 28 -12.29 -6.43 4.19
CA SER A 28 -12.85 -7.16 5.33
C SER A 28 -12.10 -8.47 5.67
N PRO A 29 -11.95 -8.81 6.96
CA PRO A 29 -11.48 -10.12 7.39
C PRO A 29 -12.48 -11.22 6.98
N GLY A 30 -12.06 -12.10 6.07
CA GLY A 30 -12.87 -13.23 5.59
C GLY A 30 -13.08 -13.29 4.07
N GLU A 31 -12.53 -12.36 3.30
CA GLU A 31 -12.66 -12.34 1.83
C GLU A 31 -11.48 -13.03 1.11
N GLU A 32 -11.81 -13.74 0.02
CA GLU A 32 -10.96 -14.71 -0.70
C GLU A 32 -9.77 -14.06 -1.45
N ILE A 33 -8.71 -14.86 -1.64
CA ILE A 33 -7.44 -14.42 -2.26
C ILE A 33 -7.43 -14.73 -3.75
N CYS A 34 -6.77 -13.84 -4.49
CA CYS A 34 -6.65 -13.83 -5.93
C CYS A 34 -5.85 -15.03 -6.48
N ALA A 35 -6.58 -16.06 -6.92
CA ALA A 35 -6.12 -17.03 -7.92
C ALA A 35 -6.18 -16.46 -9.37
N SER A 36 -6.75 -15.26 -9.56
CA SER A 36 -7.20 -14.73 -10.84
C SER A 36 -6.20 -13.86 -11.62
N LEU A 37 -4.97 -13.66 -11.13
CA LEU A 37 -3.92 -12.89 -11.84
C LEU A 37 -2.98 -13.74 -12.72
N VAL A 38 -3.25 -15.04 -12.84
CA VAL A 38 -2.40 -15.95 -13.65
C VAL A 38 -2.52 -15.66 -15.15
N GLU A 39 -3.55 -14.94 -15.59
CA GLU A 39 -3.63 -14.39 -16.94
C GLU A 39 -3.73 -12.86 -16.86
N VAL A 40 -2.77 -12.17 -17.48
CA VAL A 40 -2.45 -10.73 -17.42
C VAL A 40 -3.53 -9.82 -18.04
N ARG A 41 -4.82 -10.08 -17.83
CA ARG A 41 -5.91 -9.30 -18.47
C ARG A 41 -7.00 -8.95 -17.47
N PRO A 42 -7.01 -7.71 -16.93
CA PRO A 42 -7.77 -7.43 -15.73
C PRO A 42 -9.28 -7.29 -15.94
N VAL A 43 -9.77 -6.97 -17.15
CA VAL A 43 -11.20 -6.76 -17.37
C VAL A 43 -11.54 -7.12 -18.81
N LEU A 44 -12.44 -8.08 -19.02
CA LEU A 44 -13.05 -8.35 -20.31
C LEU A 44 -14.55 -8.06 -20.20
N ASP A 45 -15.15 -7.63 -21.30
CA ASP A 45 -16.60 -7.59 -21.43
C ASP A 45 -17.15 -9.01 -21.24
N ARG A 46 -17.87 -9.24 -20.13
CA ARG A 46 -18.35 -10.58 -19.73
C ARG A 46 -19.67 -10.97 -20.37
N ARG A 47 -20.27 -10.07 -21.16
CA ARG A 47 -21.56 -10.34 -21.78
C ARG A 47 -21.38 -11.36 -22.91
N LEU A 48 -22.23 -12.38 -22.91
CA LEU A 48 -22.24 -13.42 -23.94
C LEU A 48 -22.51 -12.87 -25.35
N THR A 49 -23.22 -11.73 -25.40
CA THR A 49 -23.55 -11.03 -26.63
C THR A 49 -23.22 -9.56 -26.45
N ALA A 50 -22.56 -8.96 -27.44
CA ALA A 50 -22.40 -7.52 -27.50
C ALA A 50 -23.79 -6.84 -27.41
N PRO A 51 -23.91 -5.72 -26.69
CA PRO A 51 -25.16 -4.98 -26.68
C PRO A 51 -25.60 -4.63 -28.10
N CYS A 52 -26.88 -4.81 -28.39
CA CYS A 52 -27.44 -4.39 -29.67
C CYS A 52 -27.32 -2.87 -29.81
N GLY A 53 -27.00 -2.40 -31.01
CA GLY A 53 -26.92 -0.95 -31.30
C GLY A 53 -25.66 -0.26 -30.78
N VAL A 54 -24.62 -1.02 -30.44
CA VAL A 54 -23.34 -0.50 -29.93
C VAL A 54 -22.23 -0.86 -30.92
N PRO A 55 -21.35 0.10 -31.29
CA PRO A 55 -20.26 -0.17 -32.22
C PRO A 55 -19.26 -1.19 -31.66
N PRO A 56 -18.32 -1.70 -32.48
CA PRO A 56 -17.17 -2.45 -31.96
C PRO A 56 -16.40 -1.65 -30.90
N ALA A 57 -15.73 -2.33 -29.97
CA ALA A 57 -14.84 -1.66 -29.02
C ALA A 57 -13.72 -0.91 -29.76
N MET A 58 -13.21 0.16 -29.16
CA MET A 58 -12.08 0.92 -29.70
C MET A 58 -10.85 0.01 -29.83
N PRO A 59 -9.92 0.31 -30.76
CA PRO A 59 -8.68 -0.46 -30.89
C PRO A 59 -7.94 -0.58 -29.56
N ASN A 60 -7.48 -1.80 -29.24
CA ASN A 60 -6.83 -2.14 -27.96
C ASN A 60 -7.67 -1.88 -26.70
N CYS A 61 -8.97 -1.62 -26.83
CA CYS A 61 -9.87 -1.42 -25.71
C CYS A 61 -10.86 -2.58 -25.55
N VAL A 62 -11.39 -2.70 -24.35
CA VAL A 62 -12.41 -3.67 -23.94
C VAL A 62 -13.51 -2.94 -23.19
N ARG A 63 -14.77 -3.29 -23.43
CA ARG A 63 -15.92 -2.64 -22.76
C ARG A 63 -16.03 -3.10 -21.31
N LEU A 64 -16.48 -2.20 -20.43
CA LEU A 64 -16.79 -2.54 -19.05
C LEU A 64 -18.17 -3.23 -18.95
N GLY A 65 -18.23 -4.49 -19.38
CA GLY A 65 -19.46 -5.28 -19.34
C GLY A 65 -19.67 -5.94 -17.99
N LEU A 66 -20.15 -5.19 -16.97
CA LEU A 66 -20.53 -5.80 -15.70
C LEU A 66 -21.94 -6.42 -15.80
N ASP A 67 -22.07 -7.67 -15.35
CA ASP A 67 -23.32 -8.40 -15.21
C ASP A 67 -24.05 -8.04 -13.90
N GLY A 68 -25.33 -8.39 -13.77
CA GLY A 68 -26.14 -8.18 -12.56
C GLY A 68 -25.64 -8.93 -11.33
N HIS A 69 -24.72 -9.88 -11.50
CA HIS A 69 -24.10 -10.64 -10.43
C HIS A 69 -22.73 -10.09 -9.99
N ASP A 70 -22.14 -9.16 -10.75
CA ASP A 70 -20.82 -8.61 -10.44
C ASP A 70 -20.91 -7.63 -9.25
N LYS A 71 -19.95 -7.73 -8.32
CA LYS A 71 -19.77 -6.74 -7.25
C LYS A 71 -18.45 -6.00 -7.41
N ILE A 72 -18.53 -4.68 -7.34
CA ILE A 72 -17.45 -3.72 -7.42
C ILE A 72 -17.35 -2.96 -6.09
N SER A 73 -16.13 -2.66 -5.62
CA SER A 73 -15.99 -1.73 -4.49
C SER A 73 -16.40 -0.32 -4.89
N PRO A 74 -16.78 0.50 -3.90
CA PRO A 74 -16.88 1.94 -4.10
C PRO A 74 -15.59 2.53 -4.66
N LYS A 75 -14.42 2.09 -4.17
CA LYS A 75 -13.11 2.57 -4.62
C LYS A 75 -12.92 2.35 -6.13
N PHE A 76 -13.15 1.15 -6.64
CA PHE A 76 -13.02 0.87 -8.07
C PHE A 76 -13.98 1.71 -8.90
N LEU A 77 -15.25 1.78 -8.49
CA LEU A 77 -16.25 2.58 -9.19
C LEU A 77 -15.84 4.06 -9.25
N LEU A 78 -15.34 4.61 -8.13
CA LEU A 78 -14.85 5.98 -8.05
C LEU A 78 -13.60 6.18 -8.93
N THR A 79 -12.69 5.20 -9.02
CA THR A 79 -11.55 5.25 -9.94
C THR A 79 -12.01 5.35 -11.39
N ILE A 80 -12.93 4.49 -11.82
CA ILE A 80 -13.49 4.55 -13.18
C ILE A 80 -14.22 5.87 -13.42
N ALA A 81 -15.01 6.33 -12.44
CA ALA A 81 -15.75 7.58 -12.54
C ALA A 81 -14.82 8.79 -12.66
N LEU A 82 -13.77 8.85 -11.84
CA LEU A 82 -12.77 9.92 -11.87
C LEU A 82 -12.00 9.95 -13.19
N GLN A 83 -11.50 8.81 -13.66
CA GLN A 83 -10.80 8.75 -14.95
C GLN A 83 -11.73 9.08 -16.13
N THR A 84 -13.01 8.67 -16.07
CA THR A 84 -14.02 9.05 -17.06
C THR A 84 -14.24 10.56 -17.08
N VAL A 85 -14.46 11.16 -15.92
CA VAL A 85 -14.68 12.61 -15.80
C VAL A 85 -13.43 13.39 -16.24
N ASP A 86 -12.23 12.90 -15.95
CA ASP A 86 -10.97 13.47 -16.47
C ASP A 86 -10.91 13.47 -18.00
N GLN A 87 -11.35 12.39 -18.65
CA GLN A 87 -11.40 12.30 -20.11
C GLN A 87 -12.50 13.22 -20.69
N MET A 88 -13.62 13.41 -19.99
CA MET A 88 -14.66 14.38 -20.35
C MET A 88 -14.20 15.84 -20.19
N LEU A 89 -13.34 16.16 -19.22
CA LEU A 89 -12.79 17.51 -19.11
C LEU A 89 -11.82 17.84 -20.26
N LYS A 90 -11.21 16.82 -20.86
CA LYS A 90 -10.32 16.97 -22.01
C LYS A 90 -11.06 17.04 -23.35
N ASN A 91 -12.34 16.63 -23.38
CA ASN A 91 -13.13 16.48 -24.61
C ASN A 91 -14.55 16.97 -24.42
N GLU A 92 -15.07 17.82 -25.32
CA GLU A 92 -16.44 18.36 -25.18
C GLU A 92 -17.57 17.36 -25.47
N GLY A 93 -17.24 16.08 -25.69
CA GLY A 93 -18.20 15.02 -26.01
C GLY A 93 -19.17 14.68 -24.88
N THR A 94 -20.28 14.04 -25.23
CA THR A 94 -21.33 13.63 -24.29
C THR A 94 -21.19 12.16 -23.90
N LEU A 95 -21.22 11.88 -22.59
CA LEU A 95 -21.29 10.53 -22.04
C LEU A 95 -22.75 10.19 -21.76
N PHE A 96 -23.38 9.42 -22.66
CA PHE A 96 -24.80 9.05 -22.61
C PHE A 96 -25.03 7.55 -22.42
N SER A 97 -24.00 6.73 -22.67
CA SER A 97 -24.07 5.28 -22.54
C SER A 97 -22.91 4.76 -21.69
N PRO A 98 -23.15 3.80 -20.75
CA PRO A 98 -22.07 3.13 -20.03
C PRO A 98 -21.09 2.43 -20.96
N GLU A 99 -21.54 2.08 -22.17
CA GLU A 99 -20.74 1.40 -23.17
C GLU A 99 -19.62 2.28 -23.73
N GLN A 100 -19.78 3.61 -23.69
CA GLN A 100 -18.71 4.53 -24.09
C GLN A 100 -17.50 4.44 -23.15
N ILE A 101 -17.67 3.91 -21.94
CA ILE A 101 -16.59 3.69 -20.98
C ILE A 101 -15.92 2.33 -21.30
N GLN A 102 -14.71 2.41 -21.82
CA GLN A 102 -13.88 1.26 -22.17
C GLN A 102 -12.56 1.30 -21.40
N LEU A 103 -11.86 0.18 -21.34
CA LEU A 103 -10.58 0.03 -20.66
C LEU A 103 -9.52 -0.42 -21.67
N LEU A 104 -8.27 0.01 -21.50
CA LEU A 104 -7.15 -0.53 -22.27
C LEU A 104 -6.93 -2.00 -21.92
N SER A 105 -6.91 -2.85 -22.95
CA SER A 105 -6.88 -4.32 -22.85
C SER A 105 -5.53 -4.91 -22.47
N LYS A 106 -4.45 -4.11 -22.54
CA LYS A 106 -3.06 -4.54 -22.31
C LYS A 106 -2.41 -3.87 -21.10
N GLU A 107 -3.13 -2.97 -20.44
CA GLU A 107 -2.62 -2.30 -19.25
C GLU A 107 -2.85 -3.16 -18.00
N GLU A 108 -1.95 -3.04 -17.04
CA GLU A 108 -2.06 -3.73 -15.75
C GLU A 108 -3.19 -3.16 -14.87
N GLY A 109 -3.58 -1.91 -15.14
CA GLY A 109 -4.62 -1.16 -14.43
C GLY A 109 -5.87 -0.87 -15.29
N PRO A 110 -6.94 -0.32 -14.70
CA PRO A 110 -8.14 0.05 -15.42
C PRO A 110 -7.92 1.44 -16.01
N THR A 111 -7.23 1.52 -17.14
CA THR A 111 -7.04 2.80 -17.83
C THR A 111 -8.25 3.08 -18.69
N VAL A 112 -9.05 4.07 -18.29
CA VAL A 112 -10.30 4.43 -18.98
C VAL A 112 -10.01 5.14 -20.31
N CYS A 113 -10.63 4.62 -21.37
CA CYS A 113 -10.75 5.27 -22.67
C CYS A 113 -12.24 5.51 -22.96
N LEU A 114 -12.56 6.72 -23.42
CA LEU A 114 -13.93 7.08 -23.78
C LEU A 114 -14.13 7.08 -25.29
N ASP A 115 -15.14 6.36 -25.75
CA ASP A 115 -15.59 6.36 -27.13
C ASP A 115 -16.56 7.54 -27.37
N LEU A 116 -16.01 8.75 -27.36
CA LEU A 116 -16.76 9.98 -27.62
C LEU A 116 -16.84 10.30 -29.12
N GLU A 117 -15.77 9.99 -29.86
CA GLU A 117 -15.71 10.24 -31.32
C GLU A 117 -16.60 9.29 -32.11
N GLY A 118 -16.81 8.05 -31.65
CA GLY A 118 -17.70 7.07 -32.26
C GLY A 118 -19.15 7.16 -31.80
N ALA A 119 -19.53 8.22 -31.06
CA ALA A 119 -20.84 8.40 -30.46
C ALA A 119 -22.00 8.30 -31.47
N ASP A 120 -21.81 8.75 -32.71
CA ASP A 120 -22.80 8.73 -33.79
C ASP A 120 -23.16 7.30 -34.26
N LYS A 121 -22.33 6.31 -33.92
CA LYS A 121 -22.55 4.89 -34.26
C LYS A 121 -23.36 4.13 -33.22
N TYR A 122 -23.74 4.78 -32.12
CA TYR A 122 -24.62 4.22 -31.10
C TYR A 122 -26.08 4.47 -31.49
N ASP A 123 -26.92 3.44 -31.41
CA ASP A 123 -28.35 3.57 -31.72
C ASP A 123 -29.07 4.57 -30.78
N ASP A 124 -28.55 4.72 -29.57
CA ASP A 124 -29.07 5.62 -28.53
C ASP A 124 -28.28 6.91 -28.37
N ALA A 125 -27.54 7.32 -29.42
CA ALA A 125 -26.73 8.53 -29.43
C ALA A 125 -27.49 9.77 -28.94
N LYS A 126 -26.89 10.48 -27.99
CA LYS A 126 -27.43 11.71 -27.41
C LYS A 126 -26.32 12.75 -27.23
N THR A 127 -26.71 14.00 -27.36
CA THR A 127 -25.84 15.16 -27.12
C THR A 127 -26.44 16.00 -26.00
N ALA A 128 -25.65 16.34 -25.01
CA ALA A 128 -26.06 17.28 -23.97
C ALA A 128 -26.24 18.69 -24.56
N ALA A 129 -27.29 19.39 -24.18
CA ALA A 129 -27.57 20.75 -24.61
C ALA A 129 -26.66 21.78 -23.93
N ASP A 130 -26.24 21.49 -22.69
CA ASP A 130 -25.39 22.36 -21.89
C ASP A 130 -24.50 21.56 -20.91
N GLU A 131 -23.63 22.29 -20.21
CA GLU A 131 -22.67 21.72 -19.25
C GLU A 131 -23.36 21.04 -18.04
N PRO A 132 -24.43 21.61 -17.43
CA PRO A 132 -25.22 20.91 -16.41
C PRO A 132 -25.80 19.59 -16.91
N GLU A 133 -26.35 19.54 -18.12
CA GLU A 133 -26.89 18.31 -18.70
C GLU A 133 -25.77 17.29 -18.94
N ARG A 134 -24.58 17.73 -19.41
CA ARG A 134 -23.42 16.86 -19.60
C ARG A 134 -22.96 16.21 -18.29
N ALA A 135 -22.90 16.98 -17.20
CA ALA A 135 -22.58 16.47 -15.87
C ALA A 135 -23.65 15.48 -15.37
N LYS A 136 -24.93 15.82 -15.56
CA LYS A 136 -26.07 14.98 -15.17
C LYS A 136 -26.06 13.64 -15.92
N MET A 137 -25.79 13.62 -17.22
CA MET A 137 -25.77 12.38 -18.00
C MET A 137 -24.66 11.43 -17.53
N ALA A 138 -23.47 11.96 -17.23
CA ALA A 138 -22.40 11.16 -16.63
C ALA A 138 -22.78 10.65 -15.23
N GLN A 139 -23.35 11.52 -14.41
CA GLN A 139 -23.85 11.18 -13.08
C GLN A 139 -24.90 10.05 -13.14
N ASP A 140 -25.85 10.11 -14.06
CA ASP A 140 -26.91 9.11 -14.22
C ASP A 140 -26.33 7.71 -14.55
N ILE A 141 -25.24 7.65 -15.31
CA ILE A 141 -24.53 6.39 -15.62
C ILE A 141 -23.92 5.79 -14.34
N PHE A 142 -23.15 6.58 -13.57
CA PHE A 142 -22.52 6.10 -12.35
C PHE A 142 -23.55 5.79 -11.25
N LEU A 143 -24.61 6.60 -11.15
CA LEU A 143 -25.71 6.37 -10.22
C LEU A 143 -26.43 5.05 -10.52
N ARG A 144 -26.62 4.71 -11.80
CA ARG A 144 -27.18 3.42 -12.22
C ARG A 144 -26.26 2.26 -11.82
N TRP A 145 -24.96 2.36 -12.11
CA TRP A 145 -23.98 1.36 -11.67
C TRP A 145 -23.98 1.18 -10.15
N PHE A 146 -24.13 2.27 -9.39
CA PHE A 146 -24.20 2.22 -7.94
C PHE A 146 -25.51 1.58 -7.43
N LYS A 147 -26.67 2.00 -7.96
CA LYS A 147 -28.01 1.59 -7.50
C LYS A 147 -28.37 0.16 -7.87
N ASP A 148 -27.87 -0.37 -8.98
CA ASP A 148 -28.15 -1.74 -9.44
C ASP A 148 -27.48 -2.83 -8.58
N GLY A 149 -27.11 -2.51 -7.32
CA GLY A 149 -26.59 -3.46 -6.34
C GLY A 149 -25.15 -3.90 -6.61
N ARG A 150 -24.45 -3.23 -7.54
CA ARG A 150 -23.07 -3.57 -7.89
C ARG A 150 -22.10 -3.18 -6.78
N VAL A 151 -22.49 -2.31 -5.83
CA VAL A 151 -21.67 -1.89 -4.69
C VAL A 151 -22.29 -2.43 -3.38
N GLY A 152 -21.76 -3.54 -2.85
CA GLY A 152 -22.17 -4.07 -1.53
C GLY A 152 -22.08 -5.60 -1.32
N GLY A 153 -21.50 -6.02 -0.18
CA GLY A 153 -21.48 -7.40 0.29
C GLY A 153 -22.86 -7.94 0.70
N LYS A 154 -23.00 -9.26 0.89
CA LYS A 154 -24.26 -9.92 1.36
C LYS A 154 -24.62 -9.56 2.82
N TYR A 155 -23.75 -8.84 3.52
CA TYR A 155 -24.00 -8.37 4.87
C TYR A 155 -24.63 -6.98 4.83
N LYS A 156 -25.79 -6.87 5.46
CA LYS A 156 -26.62 -5.66 5.54
C LYS A 156 -25.87 -4.52 6.26
N SER A 157 -25.21 -3.63 5.52
CA SER A 157 -24.86 -2.27 5.97
C SER A 157 -24.69 -1.24 4.83
N SER A 158 -24.95 -1.62 3.57
CA SER A 158 -24.49 -0.90 2.36
C SER A 158 -25.01 0.52 2.12
N ARG A 159 -25.99 1.01 2.89
CA ARG A 159 -26.50 2.38 2.73
C ARG A 159 -25.82 3.41 3.64
N GLU A 160 -25.34 2.99 4.81
CA GLU A 160 -24.62 3.88 5.73
C GLU A 160 -23.14 3.97 5.37
N GLU A 161 -22.50 2.85 4.99
CA GLU A 161 -21.06 2.81 4.65
C GLU A 161 -20.71 3.56 3.37
N ASN A 162 -21.65 3.70 2.43
CA ASN A 162 -21.42 4.38 1.16
C ASN A 162 -22.30 5.64 0.98
N GLY A 163 -22.84 6.17 2.07
CA GLY A 163 -23.74 7.32 2.04
C GLY A 163 -23.13 8.53 1.31
N ASP A 164 -21.82 8.73 1.47
CA ASP A 164 -21.09 9.84 0.85
C ASP A 164 -21.00 9.73 -0.68
N VAL A 165 -20.82 8.51 -1.22
CA VAL A 165 -20.76 8.29 -2.67
C VAL A 165 -22.12 8.55 -3.30
N LEU A 166 -23.18 7.97 -2.72
CA LEU A 166 -24.55 8.20 -3.17
C LEU A 166 -24.93 9.67 -3.09
N ALA A 167 -24.58 10.37 -2.01
CA ALA A 167 -24.86 11.79 -1.86
C ALA A 167 -24.22 12.63 -2.99
N VAL A 168 -23.00 12.29 -3.42
CA VAL A 168 -22.36 12.94 -4.58
C VAL A 168 -23.05 12.57 -5.89
N LEU A 169 -23.42 11.30 -6.08
CA LEU A 169 -24.08 10.82 -7.29
C LEU A 169 -25.57 11.23 -7.39
N GLU A 170 -26.21 11.69 -6.33
CA GLU A 170 -27.61 12.17 -6.35
C GLU A 170 -27.72 13.70 -6.38
N LYS A 171 -26.66 14.42 -5.97
CA LYS A 171 -26.66 15.89 -5.95
C LYS A 171 -26.48 16.45 -7.37
N PRO A 172 -27.35 17.35 -7.87
CA PRO A 172 -27.13 18.01 -9.15
C PRO A 172 -25.86 18.87 -9.15
N TRP A 173 -25.08 18.82 -10.23
CA TRP A 173 -23.84 19.57 -10.42
C TRP A 173 -23.99 20.55 -11.59
N ALA A 174 -23.47 21.77 -11.45
CA ALA A 174 -23.57 22.77 -12.51
C ALA A 174 -22.55 22.53 -13.62
N THR A 175 -21.40 21.90 -13.29
CA THR A 175 -20.36 21.58 -14.27
C THR A 175 -19.73 20.21 -14.06
N VAL A 176 -19.11 19.65 -15.10
CA VAL A 176 -18.32 18.42 -15.00
C VAL A 176 -17.12 18.61 -14.05
N SER A 177 -16.57 19.83 -13.96
CA SER A 177 -15.48 20.17 -13.02
C SER A 177 -15.93 20.10 -11.57
N GLU A 178 -17.08 20.67 -11.23
CA GLU A 178 -17.64 20.57 -9.87
C GLU A 178 -17.95 19.12 -9.49
N PHE A 179 -18.50 18.35 -10.44
CA PHE A 179 -18.76 16.93 -10.23
C PHE A 179 -17.46 16.15 -9.95
N ARG A 180 -16.39 16.44 -10.70
CA ARG A 180 -15.06 15.88 -10.48
C ARG A 180 -14.53 16.17 -9.08
N GLU A 181 -14.55 17.43 -8.65
CA GLU A 181 -14.03 17.83 -7.34
C GLU A 181 -14.75 17.11 -6.20
N ALA A 182 -16.06 16.93 -6.34
CA ALA A 182 -16.86 16.16 -5.39
C ALA A 182 -16.46 14.67 -5.35
N LEU A 183 -16.27 14.05 -6.52
CA LEU A 183 -15.78 12.67 -6.61
C LEU A 183 -14.38 12.53 -5.99
N VAL A 184 -13.46 13.47 -6.22
CA VAL A 184 -12.10 13.46 -5.63
C VAL A 184 -12.18 13.56 -4.11
N LYS A 185 -13.06 14.42 -3.59
CA LYS A 185 -13.26 14.58 -2.15
C LYS A 185 -13.77 13.29 -1.50
N VAL A 186 -14.68 12.57 -2.16
CA VAL A 186 -15.15 11.28 -1.67
C VAL A 186 -14.08 10.21 -1.84
N TYR A 187 -13.41 10.14 -2.98
CA TYR A 187 -12.33 9.17 -3.21
C TYR A 187 -11.20 9.30 -2.20
N SER A 188 -10.84 10.51 -1.77
CA SER A 188 -9.78 10.72 -0.77
C SER A 188 -10.11 10.17 0.62
N THR A 189 -11.38 9.85 0.91
CA THR A 189 -11.76 9.11 2.12
C THR A 189 -11.44 7.62 2.01
N TYR A 190 -11.46 7.06 0.79
CA TYR A 190 -11.10 5.67 0.48
C TYR A 190 -9.61 5.48 0.19
N GLU A 191 -8.97 6.49 -0.41
CA GLU A 191 -7.55 6.48 -0.76
C GLU A 191 -6.94 7.86 -0.47
N PRO A 192 -6.38 8.06 0.74
CA PRO A 192 -5.84 9.35 1.17
C PRO A 192 -4.73 9.91 0.28
N SER A 193 -4.06 9.07 -0.53
CA SER A 193 -3.08 9.56 -1.52
C SER A 193 -3.73 10.35 -2.66
N GLY A 194 -5.03 10.20 -2.88
CA GLY A 194 -5.75 10.78 -4.02
C GLY A 194 -5.33 10.20 -5.37
N ASP A 195 -4.49 9.16 -5.37
CA ASP A 195 -3.94 8.56 -6.58
C ASP A 195 -4.91 7.53 -7.15
N TYR A 196 -5.68 7.95 -8.15
CA TYR A 196 -6.60 7.10 -8.92
C TYR A 196 -6.09 6.84 -10.35
N VAL A 197 -4.88 7.31 -10.69
CA VAL A 197 -4.33 7.30 -12.06
C VAL A 197 -3.14 6.36 -12.21
N SER A 198 -2.34 6.14 -11.15
CA SER A 198 -1.07 5.39 -11.26
C SER A 198 -1.17 3.93 -11.71
N GLY A 199 -2.37 3.40 -11.99
CA GLY A 199 -2.56 2.05 -12.52
C GLY A 199 -2.26 0.92 -11.53
N VAL A 200 -1.56 1.21 -10.43
CA VAL A 200 -1.26 0.25 -9.38
C VAL A 200 -2.51 0.01 -8.55
N TRP A 201 -3.23 -1.08 -8.84
CA TRP A 201 -4.23 -1.61 -7.94
C TRP A 201 -3.59 -2.09 -6.64
N LYS A 202 -3.31 -1.14 -5.74
CA LYS A 202 -2.97 -1.39 -4.33
C LYS A 202 -4.18 -2.06 -3.69
N GLY A 203 -4.21 -3.39 -3.60
CA GLY A 203 -5.23 -4.09 -2.82
C GLY A 203 -5.72 -5.46 -3.30
N ILE A 204 -5.67 -5.78 -4.61
CA ILE A 204 -6.36 -6.99 -5.12
C ILE A 204 -5.55 -8.28 -4.83
N CYS A 205 -4.24 -8.30 -5.07
CA CYS A 205 -3.33 -9.38 -4.61
C CYS A 205 -2.24 -8.78 -3.73
N ARG A 206 -2.62 -8.43 -2.51
CA ARG A 206 -1.65 -8.14 -1.44
C ARG A 206 -1.25 -9.47 -0.80
N PRO A 207 0.00 -9.93 -0.90
CA PRO A 207 0.46 -11.14 -0.23
C PRO A 207 0.21 -11.02 1.27
N VAL A 208 -0.31 -12.08 1.88
CA VAL A 208 -0.53 -12.12 3.33
C VAL A 208 0.79 -12.45 3.99
N LEU A 209 1.38 -11.50 4.70
CA LEU A 209 2.58 -11.75 5.46
C LEU A 209 2.23 -12.37 6.81
N VAL A 210 2.85 -13.52 7.04
CA VAL A 210 2.72 -14.33 8.25
C VAL A 210 4.08 -14.49 8.91
N GLN A 211 4.10 -14.50 10.23
CA GLN A 211 5.23 -14.98 11.02
C GLN A 211 5.06 -16.50 11.17
N GLY A 212 5.99 -17.30 10.63
CA GLY A 212 5.96 -18.75 10.76
C GLY A 212 6.05 -19.20 12.22
N TRP A 213 5.16 -20.10 12.65
CA TRP A 213 5.13 -20.56 14.05
C TRP A 213 6.17 -21.66 14.34
N LYS A 214 6.50 -22.48 13.34
CA LYS A 214 7.46 -23.59 13.50
C LYS A 214 8.91 -23.15 13.24
N VAL A 215 9.08 -22.22 12.31
CA VAL A 215 10.35 -21.57 12.02
C VAL A 215 10.03 -20.08 11.96
N PRO A 216 10.68 -19.22 12.76
CA PRO A 216 10.45 -17.78 12.76
C PRO A 216 10.99 -17.22 11.44
N LYS A 217 10.19 -17.36 10.39
CA LYS A 217 10.41 -16.81 9.06
C LYS A 217 9.19 -15.99 8.72
N VAL A 218 9.44 -14.77 8.27
CA VAL A 218 8.43 -14.00 7.57
C VAL A 218 8.24 -14.68 6.23
N ALA A 219 6.99 -15.02 5.93
CA ALA A 219 6.62 -15.71 4.72
C ALA A 219 5.33 -15.12 4.17
N VAL A 220 5.09 -15.33 2.89
CA VAL A 220 3.75 -15.29 2.36
C VAL A 220 3.00 -16.51 2.90
N GLY A 221 1.91 -16.25 3.60
CA GLY A 221 1.08 -17.28 4.19
C GLY A 221 0.18 -17.97 3.17
N PRO A 222 -0.22 -19.22 3.42
CA PRO A 222 -1.25 -19.89 2.65
C PRO A 222 -2.57 -19.19 2.95
N ALA A 223 -2.95 -18.30 2.05
CA ALA A 223 -4.16 -17.55 2.20
C ALA A 223 -5.37 -18.38 1.70
N PHE A 224 -5.14 -19.36 0.81
CA PHE A 224 -6.17 -20.21 0.21
C PHE A 224 -5.63 -21.58 -0.25
N GLU A 225 -6.51 -22.58 -0.36
CA GLU A 225 -6.22 -23.85 -1.04
C GLU A 225 -6.42 -23.70 -2.55
N GLY A 226 -5.35 -23.50 -3.31
CA GLY A 226 -5.46 -23.35 -4.77
C GLY A 226 -4.20 -22.78 -5.43
N LYS A 227 -4.26 -22.57 -6.75
CA LYS A 227 -3.21 -21.85 -7.48
C LYS A 227 -3.32 -20.36 -7.18
N VAL A 228 -2.20 -19.74 -6.84
CA VAL A 228 -2.06 -18.29 -6.62
C VAL A 228 -1.00 -17.75 -7.58
N CYS A 229 -0.97 -16.43 -7.82
CA CYS A 229 0.08 -15.85 -8.65
C CYS A 229 1.46 -15.98 -7.96
N PRO A 230 2.59 -15.88 -8.68
CA PRO A 230 3.93 -16.04 -8.10
C PRO A 230 4.23 -15.11 -6.91
N ARG A 231 3.61 -13.92 -6.88
CA ARG A 231 3.70 -12.97 -5.77
C ARG A 231 2.87 -13.40 -4.55
N CYS A 232 1.78 -14.12 -4.72
CA CYS A 232 0.91 -14.53 -3.62
C CYS A 232 1.15 -16.01 -3.23
N GLU A 233 2.13 -16.68 -3.87
CA GLU A 233 2.56 -18.05 -3.58
C GLU A 233 3.14 -18.18 -2.17
N PRO A 234 2.73 -19.17 -1.36
CA PRO A 234 3.31 -19.34 -0.04
C PRO A 234 4.79 -19.64 -0.12
N GLY A 235 5.60 -18.81 0.54
CA GLY A 235 7.05 -18.89 0.40
C GLY A 235 7.78 -17.98 1.38
N PRO A 236 9.08 -18.24 1.63
CA PRO A 236 9.89 -17.37 2.45
C PRO A 236 10.08 -16.02 1.76
N LEU A 237 9.92 -14.94 2.53
CA LEU A 237 10.14 -13.59 2.02
C LEU A 237 11.65 -13.30 1.95
N VAL A 238 12.16 -12.85 0.78
CA VAL A 238 13.58 -12.52 0.56
C VAL A 238 13.83 -11.02 0.55
N SER A 239 12.88 -10.24 0.04
CA SER A 239 12.92 -8.78 -0.09
C SER A 239 11.53 -8.16 0.06
N LEU A 240 11.44 -6.82 0.05
CA LEU A 240 10.20 -6.04 0.12
C LEU A 240 10.10 -5.03 -1.05
N PRO A 241 10.05 -5.49 -2.31
CA PRO A 241 9.92 -4.61 -3.46
C PRO A 241 8.54 -3.96 -3.46
N THR A 242 8.49 -2.63 -3.41
CA THR A 242 7.25 -1.86 -3.53
C THR A 242 7.48 -0.58 -4.35
N PRO A 243 7.37 -0.67 -5.69
CA PRO A 243 7.30 0.52 -6.52
C PRO A 243 5.84 1.03 -6.63
N PRO A 244 5.63 2.36 -6.64
CA PRO A 244 6.52 3.40 -6.12
C PRO A 244 6.43 3.51 -4.59
N SER A 245 7.57 3.50 -3.89
CA SER A 245 7.66 3.82 -2.46
C SER A 245 8.34 5.17 -2.23
N ARG A 246 8.07 5.81 -1.10
CA ARG A 246 8.69 7.11 -0.77
C ARG A 246 10.22 7.02 -0.62
N LEU A 247 10.70 5.87 -0.19
CA LEU A 247 12.11 5.55 -0.11
C LEU A 247 12.71 5.40 -1.52
N PHE A 248 12.01 4.70 -2.41
CA PHE A 248 12.40 4.58 -3.82
C PHE A 248 12.54 5.94 -4.51
N GLU A 249 11.59 6.85 -4.31
CA GLU A 249 11.70 8.23 -4.83
C GLU A 249 12.94 8.97 -4.31
N SER A 250 13.38 8.67 -3.08
CA SER A 250 14.57 9.25 -2.48
C SER A 250 15.85 8.72 -3.12
N VAL A 251 15.88 7.43 -3.46
CA VAL A 251 16.95 6.80 -4.26
C VAL A 251 16.94 7.38 -5.68
N ALA A 252 15.78 7.49 -6.32
CA ALA A 252 15.66 7.96 -7.69
C ALA A 252 16.04 9.42 -7.92
N ARG A 253 15.78 10.30 -6.95
CA ARG A 253 16.22 11.70 -7.06
C ARG A 253 17.74 11.88 -6.94
N ARG A 254 18.47 10.88 -6.45
CA ARG A 254 19.94 10.93 -6.33
C ARG A 254 20.64 10.47 -7.60
N GLU A 255 19.95 9.76 -8.48
CA GLU A 255 20.48 9.35 -9.77
C GLU A 255 20.65 10.59 -10.67
N ARG A 256 21.89 10.82 -11.13
CA ARG A 256 22.24 11.93 -12.03
C ARG A 256 22.55 11.47 -13.46
N THR A 257 22.46 10.18 -13.74
CA THR A 257 23.08 9.56 -14.91
C THR A 257 22.16 8.59 -15.62
N GLY A 258 21.68 9.01 -16.80
CA GLY A 258 21.23 8.08 -17.83
C GLY A 258 19.73 7.76 -17.84
N SER A 259 19.28 7.35 -19.01
CA SER A 259 17.90 7.17 -19.48
C SER A 259 17.13 5.97 -18.91
N TYR A 260 17.64 5.27 -17.90
CA TYR A 260 16.95 4.11 -17.32
C TYR A 260 16.12 4.55 -16.12
N GLY A 261 14.84 4.21 -16.12
CA GLY A 261 14.03 4.37 -14.92
C GLY A 261 14.43 3.32 -13.90
N LEU A 262 14.76 3.74 -12.66
CA LEU A 262 15.04 2.85 -11.52
C LEU A 262 13.98 1.77 -11.30
N GLU A 263 12.77 1.95 -11.83
CA GLU A 263 11.66 0.99 -11.78
C GLU A 263 12.05 -0.33 -12.45
N SER A 264 12.91 -0.27 -13.47
CA SER A 264 13.46 -1.43 -14.18
C SER A 264 14.44 -2.25 -13.33
N PHE A 265 14.86 -1.74 -12.16
CA PHE A 265 15.81 -2.38 -11.25
C PHE A 265 15.14 -2.95 -9.99
N VAL A 266 13.82 -2.76 -9.84
CA VAL A 266 13.04 -3.34 -8.74
C VAL A 266 12.34 -4.58 -9.26
N PRO A 267 12.64 -5.78 -8.76
CA PRO A 267 11.95 -6.98 -9.22
C PRO A 267 10.52 -6.99 -8.72
N ASP A 268 9.62 -7.46 -9.57
CA ASP A 268 8.19 -7.55 -9.25
C ASP A 268 7.85 -8.66 -8.24
N ASN A 269 8.81 -9.55 -7.94
CA ASN A 269 8.63 -10.73 -7.11
C ASN A 269 9.60 -10.74 -5.91
N HIS A 270 9.03 -10.75 -4.70
CA HIS A 270 9.74 -10.74 -3.42
C HIS A 270 10.35 -12.09 -3.00
N HIS A 271 10.17 -13.13 -3.82
CA HIS A 271 10.81 -14.43 -3.67
C HIS A 271 12.11 -14.55 -4.45
N VAL A 272 12.38 -13.66 -5.41
CA VAL A 272 13.57 -13.78 -6.26
C VAL A 272 14.81 -13.61 -5.39
N PRO A 273 15.68 -14.64 -5.28
CA PRO A 273 16.92 -14.55 -4.55
C PRO A 273 17.79 -13.42 -5.08
N LEU A 274 18.46 -12.66 -4.21
CA LEU A 274 19.23 -11.47 -4.59
C LEU A 274 20.32 -11.74 -5.63
N ASN A 275 20.89 -12.95 -5.64
CA ASN A 275 21.89 -13.40 -6.61
C ASN A 275 21.29 -13.73 -7.99
N GLU A 276 19.96 -13.78 -8.11
CA GLU A 276 19.22 -13.99 -9.36
C GLU A 276 18.62 -12.69 -9.90
N TRP A 277 18.93 -11.54 -9.26
CA TRP A 277 18.51 -10.24 -9.73
C TRP A 277 19.39 -9.85 -10.91
N VAL A 278 18.91 -10.12 -12.11
CA VAL A 278 19.55 -9.77 -13.37
C VAL A 278 18.83 -8.59 -13.96
N VAL A 279 19.51 -7.46 -14.07
CA VAL A 279 19.04 -6.33 -14.88
C VAL A 279 19.77 -6.40 -16.21
N GLU A 280 19.03 -6.70 -17.27
CA GLU A 280 19.55 -6.68 -18.63
C GLU A 280 19.66 -5.22 -19.10
N GLY A 281 20.85 -4.64 -18.97
CA GLY A 281 21.23 -3.39 -19.64
C GLY A 281 22.03 -3.72 -20.90
N PHE A 282 21.94 -2.86 -21.94
CA PHE A 282 22.66 -3.03 -23.22
C PHE A 282 24.09 -3.61 -23.04
N ASN A 283 24.25 -4.90 -23.35
CA ASN A 283 25.49 -5.71 -23.31
C ASN A 283 26.10 -6.06 -21.94
N GLU A 284 25.48 -5.74 -20.81
CA GLU A 284 26.02 -6.02 -19.46
C GLU A 284 24.95 -6.58 -18.51
N VAL A 285 25.35 -7.56 -17.69
CA VAL A 285 24.51 -8.17 -16.64
C VAL A 285 24.92 -7.56 -15.32
N PHE A 286 24.00 -6.84 -14.68
CA PHE A 286 24.22 -6.30 -13.34
C PHE A 286 23.80 -7.30 -12.27
N THR A 287 24.69 -7.61 -11.34
CA THR A 287 24.40 -8.43 -10.15
C THR A 287 24.66 -7.63 -8.86
N MET A 288 23.96 -7.97 -7.78
CA MET A 288 24.02 -7.26 -6.48
C MET A 288 25.41 -7.25 -5.81
N ASP A 289 26.27 -8.19 -6.20
CA ASP A 289 27.61 -8.39 -5.66
C ASP A 289 28.74 -7.92 -6.62
N GLU A 290 28.41 -7.57 -7.87
CA GLU A 290 29.36 -7.04 -8.87
C GLU A 290 29.10 -5.52 -9.12
N GLU A 291 29.27 -5.03 -10.34
CA GLU A 291 29.06 -3.62 -10.73
C GLU A 291 27.58 -3.23 -10.73
N TRP A 292 26.85 -3.46 -9.64
CA TRP A 292 25.57 -2.80 -9.41
C TRP A 292 25.83 -1.29 -9.43
N PRO A 293 25.25 -0.50 -10.36
CA PRO A 293 25.67 0.89 -10.60
C PRO A 293 25.28 1.89 -9.49
N VAL A 294 24.96 1.42 -8.28
CA VAL A 294 24.09 2.13 -7.33
C VAL A 294 24.69 2.30 -5.93
N SER A 295 25.88 1.79 -5.59
CA SER A 295 26.45 1.98 -4.23
C SER A 295 26.59 3.47 -3.85
N GLU A 296 27.03 4.32 -4.79
CA GLU A 296 27.11 5.78 -4.59
C GLU A 296 25.73 6.44 -4.43
N VAL A 297 24.72 5.90 -5.12
CA VAL A 297 23.33 6.41 -5.07
C VAL A 297 22.66 6.01 -3.76
N LEU A 298 22.91 4.79 -3.26
CA LEU A 298 22.38 4.25 -2.02
C LEU A 298 23.06 4.84 -0.78
N THR A 299 24.34 5.19 -0.88
CA THR A 299 25.07 5.80 0.25
C THR A 299 24.46 7.15 0.63
N GLY A 300 23.92 7.23 1.85
CA GLY A 300 23.18 8.38 2.37
C GLY A 300 21.73 8.47 1.90
N ALA A 301 21.17 7.41 1.31
CA ALA A 301 19.76 7.38 0.91
C ALA A 301 18.83 7.44 2.13
N TRP A 302 19.18 6.73 3.21
CA TRP A 302 18.44 6.77 4.47
C TRP A 302 18.46 8.16 5.08
N GLY A 303 19.63 8.81 5.13
CA GLY A 303 19.77 10.18 5.65
C GLY A 303 18.86 11.17 4.89
N TYR A 304 18.88 11.13 3.56
CA TYR A 304 18.00 11.97 2.73
C TYR A 304 16.51 11.66 2.96
N ASN A 305 16.15 10.38 3.05
CA ASN A 305 14.78 9.96 3.34
C ASN A 305 14.33 10.43 4.74
N VAL A 306 15.22 10.39 5.74
CA VAL A 306 14.98 10.93 7.09
C VAL A 306 14.70 12.43 7.05
N ASP A 307 15.48 13.22 6.31
CA ASP A 307 15.25 14.67 6.18
C ASP A 307 13.90 14.98 5.52
N ARG A 308 13.51 14.16 4.55
CA ARG A 308 12.21 14.26 3.88
C ARG A 308 11.07 13.90 4.83
N MET A 309 11.16 12.75 5.50
CA MET A 309 10.09 12.27 6.38
C MET A 309 9.97 13.11 7.64
N SER A 310 11.06 13.66 8.16
CA SER A 310 11.03 14.57 9.32
C SER A 310 10.09 15.77 9.08
N ARG A 311 10.08 16.31 7.85
CA ARG A 311 9.12 17.35 7.45
C ARG A 311 7.68 16.83 7.45
N THR A 312 7.45 15.63 6.91
CA THR A 312 6.11 15.01 6.93
C THR A 312 5.62 14.69 8.35
N VAL A 313 6.53 14.33 9.27
CA VAL A 313 6.19 14.12 10.69
C VAL A 313 5.85 15.45 11.36
N GLN A 314 6.56 16.54 11.02
CA GLN A 314 6.21 17.89 11.48
C GLN A 314 4.82 18.32 10.99
N ASP A 315 4.53 18.15 9.69
CA ASP A 315 3.21 18.45 9.13
C ASP A 315 2.10 17.67 9.84
N GLU A 316 2.40 16.42 10.23
CA GLU A 316 1.46 15.58 10.98
C GLU A 316 1.30 16.04 12.43
N ALA A 317 2.37 16.51 13.07
CA ALA A 317 2.31 17.12 14.40
C ALA A 317 1.37 18.34 14.40
N ASP A 318 1.52 19.21 13.40
CA ASP A 318 0.71 20.42 13.23
C ASP A 318 -0.77 20.07 13.02
N LYS A 319 -1.07 19.09 12.16
CA LYS A 319 -2.45 18.58 11.94
C LYS A 319 -3.07 18.03 13.22
N GLN A 320 -2.27 17.34 14.05
CA GLN A 320 -2.75 16.71 15.27
C GLN A 320 -2.78 17.66 16.48
N GLY A 321 -2.29 18.89 16.33
CA GLY A 321 -2.18 19.87 17.42
C GLY A 321 -1.20 19.46 18.52
N VAL A 322 -0.15 18.74 18.16
CA VAL A 322 0.93 18.27 19.07
C VAL A 322 2.27 18.85 18.64
N ILE A 323 3.30 18.72 19.48
CA ILE A 323 4.65 19.14 19.09
C ILE A 323 5.43 17.97 18.49
N CYS A 324 6.33 18.27 17.57
CA CYS A 324 7.32 17.31 17.08
C CYS A 324 8.65 17.57 17.80
N THR A 325 9.28 16.53 18.32
CA THR A 325 10.55 16.63 19.05
C THR A 325 11.57 15.65 18.49
N PRO A 326 12.88 15.97 18.56
CA PRO A 326 13.94 15.03 18.20
C PRO A 326 13.80 13.71 18.96
N PHE A 327 14.01 12.60 18.26
CA PHE A 327 14.01 11.26 18.82
C PHE A 327 15.45 10.71 18.78
N PRO A 328 15.97 10.13 19.87
CA PRO A 328 17.37 9.69 19.92
C PRO A 328 17.70 8.67 18.83
N TRP A 329 18.76 8.90 18.07
CA TRP A 329 19.22 7.98 17.00
C TRP A 329 19.55 6.59 17.52
N GLN A 330 19.94 6.47 18.79
CA GLN A 330 20.20 5.19 19.43
C GLN A 330 18.93 4.32 19.55
N CYS A 331 17.75 4.94 19.40
CA CYS A 331 16.44 4.31 19.54
C CYS A 331 15.63 4.30 18.24
N THR A 332 16.19 4.81 17.12
CA THR A 332 15.52 4.76 15.81
C THR A 332 15.71 3.40 15.13
N TRP A 333 16.86 2.77 15.35
CA TRP A 333 17.19 1.44 14.87
C TRP A 333 18.17 0.80 15.84
N LYS A 334 18.11 -0.53 15.98
CA LYS A 334 19.09 -1.27 16.79
C LYS A 334 20.04 -2.00 15.86
N PRO A 335 21.22 -1.42 15.61
CA PRO A 335 22.17 -2.04 14.70
C PRO A 335 22.56 -3.44 15.18
N SER A 336 22.56 -4.38 14.26
CA SER A 336 22.97 -5.76 14.51
C SER A 336 24.42 -5.92 14.05
N THR A 337 25.37 -6.23 14.95
CA THR A 337 26.71 -6.65 14.48
C THR A 337 26.62 -7.98 13.75
N PRO A 338 27.64 -8.40 12.97
CA PRO A 338 27.78 -9.77 12.44
C PRO A 338 27.86 -10.87 13.49
N SER A 339 27.62 -10.56 14.77
CA SER A 339 27.51 -11.50 15.89
C SER A 339 26.14 -11.39 16.57
N GLY A 340 25.19 -10.67 15.96
CA GLY A 340 23.86 -10.38 16.47
C GLY A 340 23.82 -9.51 17.73
N ARG A 341 24.95 -8.89 18.12
CA ARG A 341 25.03 -8.04 19.31
C ARG A 341 24.95 -6.58 18.93
N ARG A 342 24.37 -5.78 19.83
CA ARG A 342 24.51 -4.33 19.74
C ARG A 342 25.99 -3.98 19.94
N PRO A 343 26.57 -3.01 19.21
CA PRO A 343 27.89 -2.51 19.57
C PRO A 343 27.91 -2.13 21.06
N ASP A 344 28.89 -2.63 21.80
CA ASP A 344 29.00 -2.33 23.23
C ASP A 344 29.02 -0.82 23.43
N GLY A 345 28.13 -0.34 24.28
CA GLY A 345 27.96 1.08 24.56
C GLY A 345 27.32 1.93 23.47
N PHE A 346 26.58 1.33 22.54
CA PHE A 346 25.85 2.08 21.51
C PHE A 346 24.86 3.12 22.09
N LEU A 347 24.25 2.82 23.24
CA LEU A 347 23.39 3.77 23.95
C LEU A 347 24.15 4.99 24.51
N GLU A 348 25.47 4.89 24.65
CA GLU A 348 26.34 5.95 25.17
C GLU A 348 27.00 6.78 24.06
N LEU A 349 26.83 6.39 22.80
CA LEU A 349 27.34 7.16 21.66
C LEU A 349 26.66 8.52 21.56
N SER A 350 27.39 9.50 21.01
CA SER A 350 26.80 10.78 20.65
C SER A 350 25.68 10.59 19.61
N GLN A 351 24.74 11.54 19.52
CA GLN A 351 23.70 11.50 18.48
C GLN A 351 24.30 11.43 17.07
N LYS A 352 25.42 12.11 16.85
CA LYS A 352 26.12 12.14 15.55
C LYS A 352 26.71 10.77 15.18
N ASP A 353 27.37 10.12 16.13
CA ASP A 353 28.01 8.81 15.88
C ASP A 353 26.94 7.72 15.75
N ALA A 354 25.89 7.77 16.58
CA ALA A 354 24.75 6.88 16.46
C ALA A 354 24.03 7.05 15.11
N ALA A 355 23.84 8.29 14.66
CA ALA A 355 23.25 8.58 13.35
C ALA A 355 24.08 7.99 12.21
N ALA A 356 25.40 8.16 12.23
CA ALA A 356 26.29 7.64 11.19
C ALA A 356 26.21 6.09 11.09
N ILE A 357 26.19 5.39 12.23
CA ILE A 357 26.06 3.93 12.27
C ILE A 357 24.69 3.48 11.75
N VAL A 358 23.60 4.10 12.24
CA VAL A 358 22.24 3.76 11.81
C VAL A 358 22.06 4.02 10.32
N GLN A 359 22.56 5.15 9.81
CA GLN A 359 22.46 5.48 8.39
C GLN A 359 23.20 4.46 7.52
N ALA A 360 24.45 4.14 7.86
CA ALA A 360 25.23 3.17 7.10
C ALA A 360 24.56 1.79 7.07
N GLU A 361 24.03 1.31 8.20
CA GLU A 361 23.36 0.01 8.25
C GLU A 361 22.03 0.02 7.50
N MET A 362 21.24 1.09 7.62
CA MET A 362 19.99 1.21 6.88
C MET A 362 20.23 1.29 5.38
N ASP A 363 21.25 2.01 4.92
CA ASP A 363 21.65 2.05 3.50
C ASP A 363 22.01 0.65 2.99
N GLU A 364 22.70 -0.17 3.79
CA GLU A 364 22.99 -1.56 3.45
C GLU A 364 21.72 -2.42 3.40
N HIS A 365 20.73 -2.20 4.27
CA HIS A 365 19.44 -2.89 4.14
C HIS A 365 18.62 -2.39 2.92
N ILE A 366 18.69 -1.10 2.60
CA ILE A 366 18.02 -0.50 1.43
C ILE A 366 18.60 -1.09 0.15
N LYS A 367 19.92 -1.32 0.10
CA LYS A 367 20.60 -1.98 -1.01
C LYS A 367 19.86 -3.27 -1.42
N TYR A 368 19.43 -4.08 -0.46
CA TYR A 368 18.73 -5.34 -0.71
C TYR A 368 17.19 -5.23 -0.69
N TRP A 369 16.63 -4.02 -0.76
CA TRP A 369 15.18 -3.77 -0.68
C TRP A 369 14.53 -4.37 0.56
N ARG A 370 15.24 -4.32 1.69
CA ARG A 370 14.76 -4.85 2.97
C ARG A 370 14.12 -3.79 3.85
N VAL A 371 14.15 -2.53 3.46
CA VAL A 371 13.57 -1.41 4.21
C VAL A 371 12.34 -0.89 3.49
N LEU A 372 11.23 -0.75 4.22
CA LEU A 372 9.97 -0.26 3.68
C LEU A 372 9.25 0.64 4.67
N ASN A 373 8.65 1.74 4.20
CA ASN A 373 7.77 2.54 5.05
C ASN A 373 6.51 1.73 5.41
N LEU A 374 6.05 1.77 6.67
CA LEU A 374 4.88 0.98 7.09
C LEU A 374 3.61 1.31 6.27
N GLY A 375 3.44 2.57 5.87
CA GLY A 375 2.32 2.98 5.01
C GLY A 375 2.39 2.36 3.61
N ASP A 376 3.59 2.24 3.06
CA ASP A 376 3.81 1.58 1.76
C ASP A 376 3.68 0.04 1.89
N MET A 377 4.05 -0.50 3.06
CA MET A 377 3.87 -1.91 3.40
C MET A 377 2.40 -2.31 3.45
N VAL A 378 1.55 -1.59 4.21
CA VAL A 378 0.11 -1.92 4.29
C VAL A 378 -0.60 -1.71 2.95
N LYS A 379 -0.10 -0.84 2.07
CA LYS A 379 -0.60 -0.73 0.68
C LYS A 379 -0.24 -1.93 -0.18
N SER A 380 0.89 -2.56 0.09
CA SER A 380 1.47 -3.60 -0.77
C SER A 380 1.27 -5.03 -0.26
N TYR A 381 0.98 -5.18 1.03
CA TYR A 381 0.88 -6.45 1.74
C TYR A 381 -0.32 -6.44 2.71
N ARG A 382 -0.92 -7.61 2.94
CA ARG A 382 -1.81 -7.83 4.09
C ARG A 382 -0.97 -8.34 5.23
N LEU A 383 -1.29 -7.94 6.46
CA LEU A 383 -0.55 -8.39 7.64
C LEU A 383 -1.48 -9.20 8.53
N THR A 384 -1.00 -10.32 9.04
CA THR A 384 -1.75 -11.02 10.10
C THR A 384 -1.85 -10.15 11.34
N PRO A 385 -2.92 -10.32 12.16
CA PRO A 385 -3.05 -9.55 13.40
C PRO A 385 -1.88 -9.76 14.36
N HIS A 386 -1.29 -10.97 14.36
CA HIS A 386 -0.11 -11.27 15.15
C HIS A 386 1.10 -10.42 14.72
N LEU A 387 1.33 -10.31 13.41
CA LEU A 387 2.42 -9.51 12.86
C LEU A 387 2.23 -8.02 13.17
N VAL A 388 1.00 -7.49 13.03
CA VAL A 388 0.70 -6.09 13.39
C VAL A 388 0.95 -5.83 14.88
N TYR A 389 0.53 -6.75 15.75
CA TYR A 389 0.78 -6.67 17.20
C TYR A 389 2.27 -6.72 17.54
N GLU A 390 3.05 -7.53 16.82
CA GLU A 390 4.50 -7.60 17.00
C GLU A 390 5.15 -6.26 16.60
N LEU A 391 4.78 -5.68 15.46
CA LEU A 391 5.26 -4.37 15.02
C LEU A 391 4.89 -3.26 16.04
N GLU A 392 3.67 -3.26 16.54
CA GLU A 392 3.21 -2.34 17.60
C GLU A 392 4.05 -2.47 18.87
N THR A 393 4.27 -3.71 19.33
CA THR A 393 5.08 -4.01 20.52
C THR A 393 6.53 -3.54 20.35
N GLN A 394 7.09 -3.70 19.15
CA GLN A 394 8.43 -3.21 18.84
C GLN A 394 8.49 -1.68 18.85
N ALA A 395 7.51 -0.99 18.26
CA ALA A 395 7.43 0.47 18.29
C ALA A 395 7.30 1.01 19.72
N ASP A 396 6.46 0.37 20.56
CA ASP A 396 6.35 0.67 22.00
C ASP A 396 7.69 0.54 22.71
N LYS A 397 8.46 -0.50 22.38
CA LYS A 397 9.78 -0.72 22.97
C LYS A 397 10.75 0.39 22.58
N LEU A 398 10.75 0.85 21.33
CA LEU A 398 11.58 1.97 20.89
C LEU A 398 11.23 3.26 21.63
N VAL A 399 9.94 3.56 21.79
CA VAL A 399 9.49 4.75 22.55
C VAL A 399 9.93 4.67 24.02
N LYS A 400 9.76 3.51 24.67
CA LYS A 400 10.20 3.30 26.07
C LYS A 400 11.71 3.46 26.23
N GLU A 401 12.49 2.89 25.32
CA GLU A 401 13.94 3.01 25.36
C GLU A 401 14.41 4.44 25.07
N ALA A 402 13.75 5.15 24.17
CA ALA A 402 14.06 6.56 23.92
C ALA A 402 13.88 7.41 25.18
N ARG A 403 12.79 7.21 25.93
CA ARG A 403 12.56 7.92 27.20
C ARG A 403 13.69 7.65 28.19
N LEU A 404 14.08 6.38 28.33
CA LEU A 404 15.21 5.99 29.18
C LEU A 404 16.52 6.66 28.71
N VAL A 405 16.79 6.68 27.40
CA VAL A 405 17.99 7.34 26.85
C VAL A 405 17.98 8.83 27.13
N GLU A 406 16.84 9.49 27.02
CA GLU A 406 16.74 10.91 27.31
C GLU A 406 17.00 11.25 28.78
N GLU A 407 16.48 10.43 29.71
CA GLU A 407 16.69 10.57 31.16
C GLU A 407 18.17 10.46 31.55
N ILE A 408 18.95 9.64 30.82
CA ILE A 408 20.34 9.30 31.18
C ILE A 408 21.39 10.04 30.33
N THR A 409 20.96 10.87 29.38
CA THR A 409 21.85 11.65 28.51
C THR A 409 21.87 13.12 28.88
N ASP A 410 22.97 13.82 28.61
CA ASP A 410 23.05 15.28 28.75
C ASP A 410 22.34 16.02 27.59
N LYS A 411 22.54 17.34 27.50
CA LYS A 411 21.92 18.17 26.45
C LYS A 411 22.49 17.89 25.05
N ASP A 412 23.70 17.36 24.98
CA ASP A 412 24.39 17.01 23.73
C ASP A 412 24.13 15.52 23.35
N GLY A 413 23.39 14.79 24.18
CA GLY A 413 23.00 13.41 23.97
C GLY A 413 24.06 12.40 24.40
N HIS A 414 25.03 12.80 25.22
CA HIS A 414 26.03 11.89 25.79
C HIS A 414 25.48 11.22 27.05
N ALA A 415 25.52 9.89 27.10
CA ALA A 415 25.24 9.19 28.35
C ALA A 415 26.52 9.10 29.18
N GLU A 416 26.41 9.34 30.49
CA GLU A 416 27.53 9.11 31.40
C GLU A 416 27.90 7.63 31.38
N ARG A 417 29.17 7.33 31.06
CA ARG A 417 29.68 5.96 31.07
C ARG A 417 29.93 5.54 32.51
N LEU A 418 28.98 4.79 33.05
CA LEU A 418 29.04 4.25 34.41
C LEU A 418 29.67 2.86 34.43
N ALA A 419 30.26 2.47 35.56
CA ALA A 419 30.71 1.09 35.72
C ALA A 419 29.51 0.11 35.63
N PRO A 420 29.70 -1.17 35.24
CA PRO A 420 28.61 -2.12 34.95
C PRO A 420 27.55 -2.36 36.05
N ASN A 421 27.76 -1.85 37.27
CA ASN A 421 26.85 -1.99 38.42
C ASN A 421 26.60 -0.67 39.16
N GLU A 422 27.09 0.45 38.62
CA GLU A 422 26.92 1.75 39.26
C GLU A 422 25.52 2.29 38.95
N PRO A 423 24.70 2.60 39.98
CA PRO A 423 23.34 3.07 39.78
C PRO A 423 23.37 4.46 39.12
N ARG A 424 22.56 4.65 38.08
CA ARG A 424 22.44 5.95 37.40
C ARG A 424 21.63 6.91 38.29
N ASP A 425 22.14 8.13 38.49
CA ASP A 425 21.34 9.20 39.08
C ASP A 425 20.44 9.85 38.03
N LEU A 426 19.18 9.41 37.97
CA LEU A 426 18.17 9.89 37.04
C LEU A 426 17.79 11.37 37.27
N ASN A 427 18.10 11.95 38.43
CA ASN A 427 17.78 13.35 38.73
C ASN A 427 18.86 14.34 38.26
N LYS A 428 20.01 13.85 37.79
CA LYS A 428 21.17 14.68 37.43
C LYS A 428 20.90 15.67 36.31
N PHE A 429 20.02 15.33 35.36
CA PHE A 429 19.85 16.09 34.12
C PHE A 429 18.63 17.03 34.08
N ASN A 430 17.71 16.97 35.07
CA ASN A 430 16.54 17.87 35.22
C ASN A 430 15.89 18.30 33.89
N LYS A 431 15.62 17.34 32.99
CA LYS A 431 14.96 17.58 31.71
C LYS A 431 13.43 17.56 31.87
N PRO A 432 12.67 18.33 31.08
CA PRO A 432 11.22 18.18 31.02
C PRO A 432 10.88 16.73 30.64
N SER A 433 9.89 16.14 31.31
CA SER A 433 9.48 14.77 30.98
C SER A 433 8.87 14.71 29.57
N ASN A 434 9.40 13.83 28.73
CA ASN A 434 8.82 13.45 27.44
C ASN A 434 7.93 12.20 27.54
N ASP A 435 7.21 12.09 28.64
CA ASP A 435 6.15 11.10 28.84
C ASP A 435 5.08 11.12 27.73
N GLY A 436 4.99 12.22 26.99
CA GLY A 436 4.09 12.42 25.86
C GLY A 436 4.56 11.81 24.54
N TRP A 437 5.74 11.18 24.42
CA TRP A 437 6.20 10.58 23.16
C TRP A 437 5.34 9.40 22.68
N TYR A 438 5.02 9.39 21.39
CA TYR A 438 4.30 8.30 20.74
C TYR A 438 4.55 8.21 19.22
N ILE A 439 4.24 7.04 18.68
CA ILE A 439 4.18 6.81 17.24
C ILE A 439 2.73 6.98 16.77
N GLY A 440 2.49 7.96 15.91
CA GLY A 440 1.15 8.34 15.46
C GLY A 440 1.02 8.62 13.96
N SER A 441 2.05 8.28 13.18
CA SER A 441 2.10 8.56 11.74
C SER A 441 2.85 7.47 10.98
N TYR A 442 2.36 7.13 9.79
CA TYR A 442 3.10 6.26 8.85
C TYR A 442 4.46 6.84 8.48
N ALA A 443 4.62 8.17 8.47
CA ALA A 443 5.91 8.82 8.17
C ALA A 443 6.99 8.53 9.22
N GLN A 444 6.60 8.12 10.44
CA GLN A 444 7.53 7.79 11.50
C GLN A 444 8.08 6.36 11.40
N VAL A 445 7.36 5.43 10.77
CA VAL A 445 7.59 3.98 10.95
C VAL A 445 8.06 3.33 9.67
N TYR A 446 9.16 2.59 9.81
CA TYR A 446 9.72 1.73 8.79
C TYR A 446 9.80 0.31 9.31
N VAL A 447 9.76 -0.64 8.38
CA VAL A 447 9.88 -2.07 8.63
C VAL A 447 11.10 -2.56 7.87
N VAL A 448 11.96 -3.28 8.59
CA VAL A 448 13.19 -3.86 8.09
C VAL A 448 13.06 -5.39 8.12
N LEU A 449 13.24 -6.04 6.97
CA LEU A 449 13.33 -7.48 6.86
C LEU A 449 14.76 -7.93 7.19
N GLU A 450 14.92 -8.60 8.33
CA GLU A 450 16.19 -9.18 8.76
C GLU A 450 16.23 -10.69 8.55
N PHE A 451 17.44 -11.21 8.36
CA PHE A 451 17.74 -12.64 8.33
C PHE A 451 18.72 -12.96 9.44
N LYS A 452 18.62 -14.15 10.02
CA LYS A 452 19.72 -14.69 10.82
C LYS A 452 20.94 -14.91 9.92
N GLU A 453 22.13 -14.90 10.53
CA GLU A 453 23.41 -15.15 9.84
C GLU A 453 23.42 -16.44 9.01
N ASP A 454 22.68 -17.46 9.46
CA ASP A 454 22.55 -18.76 8.78
C ASP A 454 21.42 -18.81 7.74
N GLY A 455 20.65 -17.73 7.55
CA GLY A 455 19.48 -17.66 6.66
C GLY A 455 18.30 -18.55 7.09
N THR A 456 18.37 -19.20 8.25
CA THR A 456 17.35 -20.17 8.70
C THR A 456 16.12 -19.51 9.31
N ALA A 457 16.16 -18.20 9.55
CA ALA A 457 15.07 -17.42 10.09
C ALA A 457 15.08 -16.02 9.49
N SER A 458 13.89 -15.42 9.40
CA SER A 458 13.70 -14.03 9.01
C SER A 458 12.65 -13.37 9.88
N GLY A 459 12.80 -12.08 10.12
CA GLY A 459 11.93 -11.30 11.00
C GLY A 459 11.67 -9.92 10.45
N LEU A 460 10.52 -9.35 10.78
CA LEU A 460 10.26 -7.93 10.56
C LEU A 460 10.62 -7.16 11.81
N ARG A 461 11.43 -6.11 11.65
CA ARG A 461 11.79 -5.21 12.74
C ARG A 461 11.36 -3.80 12.46
N VAL A 462 10.91 -3.11 13.50
CA VAL A 462 10.55 -1.70 13.39
C VAL A 462 11.80 -0.83 13.47
N ALA A 463 11.88 0.12 12.55
CA ALA A 463 12.77 1.27 12.59
C ALA A 463 11.93 2.55 12.58
N THR A 464 12.49 3.66 13.05
CA THR A 464 11.85 4.98 12.96
C THR A 464 12.77 6.04 12.38
N VAL A 465 12.20 7.17 12.00
CA VAL A 465 12.97 8.40 11.78
C VAL A 465 13.29 9.05 13.15
N PRO A 466 14.34 9.90 13.26
CA PRO A 466 14.74 10.56 14.51
C PRO A 466 13.80 11.72 14.91
N MET A 467 12.49 11.59 14.65
CA MET A 467 11.47 12.57 15.01
C MET A 467 10.26 11.85 15.62
N CYS A 468 9.80 12.36 16.75
CA CYS A 468 8.67 11.78 17.49
C CYS A 468 7.57 12.81 17.71
N LEU A 469 6.32 12.36 17.69
CA LEU A 469 5.18 13.16 18.10
C LEU A 469 5.12 13.17 19.63
N ASN A 470 4.85 14.34 20.22
CA ASN A 470 4.84 14.51 21.66
C ASN A 470 3.53 15.19 22.10
N ALA A 471 2.68 14.41 22.78
CA ALA A 471 1.40 14.87 23.31
C ALA A 471 1.57 15.61 24.65
N LYS A 472 0.50 16.25 25.15
CA LYS A 472 0.57 17.00 26.41
C LYS A 472 0.68 16.11 27.64
N SER A 473 0.40 14.82 27.50
CA SER A 473 0.44 13.84 28.58
C SER A 473 0.65 12.42 28.06
N ALA A 474 1.14 11.53 28.92
CA ALA A 474 1.26 10.09 28.62
C ALA A 474 -0.08 9.45 28.22
N ASN A 475 -1.18 9.84 28.86
CA ASN A 475 -2.50 9.30 28.55
C ASN A 475 -2.98 9.71 27.16
N GLU A 476 -2.72 10.96 26.76
CA GLU A 476 -3.04 11.42 25.41
C GLU A 476 -2.16 10.72 24.36
N ALA A 477 -0.85 10.59 24.64
CA ALA A 477 0.10 9.88 23.80
C ALA A 477 -0.34 8.43 23.55
N LYS A 478 -0.68 7.71 24.62
CA LYS A 478 -1.20 6.34 24.57
C LYS A 478 -2.45 6.24 23.69
N ARG A 479 -3.44 7.10 23.92
CA ARG A 479 -4.69 7.10 23.14
C ARG A 479 -4.43 7.36 21.65
N LYS A 480 -3.58 8.34 21.32
CA LYS A 480 -3.27 8.67 19.92
C LYS A 480 -2.49 7.54 19.23
N GLN A 481 -1.58 6.88 19.94
CA GLN A 481 -0.88 5.70 19.44
C GLN A 481 -1.84 4.53 19.18
N GLU A 482 -2.76 4.26 20.11
CA GLU A 482 -3.80 3.23 19.93
C GLU A 482 -4.67 3.51 18.70
N LEU A 483 -5.06 4.77 18.48
CA LEU A 483 -5.79 5.18 17.27
C LEU A 483 -4.99 4.94 15.99
N PHE A 484 -3.69 5.26 16.00
CA PHE A 484 -2.80 4.99 14.87
C PHE A 484 -2.71 3.49 14.57
N TRP A 485 -2.44 2.64 15.55
CA TRP A 485 -2.37 1.20 15.32
C TRP A 485 -3.71 0.56 14.97
N ASN A 486 -4.83 1.13 15.41
CA ASN A 486 -6.16 0.74 14.91
C ASN A 486 -6.34 1.08 13.44
N GLN A 487 -5.81 2.22 12.96
CA GLN A 487 -5.76 2.52 11.53
C GLN A 487 -4.85 1.53 10.79
N VAL A 488 -3.67 1.22 11.33
CA VAL A 488 -2.76 0.22 10.74
C VAL A 488 -3.43 -1.15 10.58
N ARG A 489 -4.17 -1.63 11.60
CA ARG A 489 -4.90 -2.90 11.53
C ARG A 489 -5.95 -2.91 10.42
N ARG A 490 -6.69 -1.81 10.27
CA ARG A 490 -7.68 -1.65 9.19
C ARG A 490 -7.01 -1.66 7.83
N ASP A 491 -5.98 -0.84 7.66
CA ASP A 491 -5.27 -0.72 6.38
C ASP A 491 -4.56 -2.03 6.00
N ALA A 492 -4.05 -2.77 6.98
CA ALA A 492 -3.42 -4.08 6.79
C ALA A 492 -4.40 -5.22 6.46
N GLY A 493 -5.72 -4.98 6.52
CA GLY A 493 -6.75 -6.01 6.37
C GLY A 493 -6.78 -7.02 7.53
N SER A 494 -6.38 -6.57 8.74
CA SER A 494 -6.24 -7.42 9.92
C SER A 494 -7.31 -7.17 10.99
N GLU A 495 -8.35 -6.39 10.69
CA GLU A 495 -9.47 -6.14 11.60
C GLU A 495 -10.23 -7.47 11.87
N GLY A 496 -10.96 -7.61 12.98
CA GLY A 496 -11.84 -8.76 13.25
C GLY A 496 -11.22 -10.11 13.65
N ALA A 497 -9.97 -10.44 13.28
CA ALA A 497 -9.38 -11.76 13.59
C ALA A 497 -8.85 -11.90 15.04
N PHE A 498 -8.67 -10.80 15.79
CA PHE A 498 -8.16 -10.86 17.16
C PHE A 498 -9.12 -11.54 18.15
N LYS A 499 -10.44 -11.45 17.93
CA LYS A 499 -11.45 -12.05 18.83
C LYS A 499 -11.35 -13.58 18.90
N TYR A 500 -11.01 -14.25 17.79
CA TYR A 500 -10.95 -15.72 17.75
C TYR A 500 -9.70 -16.33 18.40
N SER A 501 -8.62 -15.55 18.57
CA SER A 501 -7.34 -16.08 19.06
C SER A 501 -7.17 -16.02 20.58
N LEU A 502 -7.86 -15.08 21.25
CA LEU A 502 -7.82 -14.94 22.71
C LEU A 502 -8.79 -15.87 23.42
N GLU A 503 -9.88 -16.30 22.77
CA GLU A 503 -10.84 -17.25 23.35
C GLU A 503 -10.38 -18.72 23.32
N LYS A 504 -9.23 -19.00 22.68
CA LYS A 504 -8.62 -20.35 22.58
C LYS A 504 -7.28 -20.50 23.33
N ARG A 505 -6.91 -19.51 24.13
CA ARG A 505 -5.84 -19.62 25.15
C ARG A 505 -6.47 -19.62 26.53
#